data_AF-A0A7J4K4U9-F1
#
_entry.id   AF-A0A7J4K4U9-F1
#
_cell.length_a   1.000
_cell.length_b   1.000
_cell.length_c   1.000
_cell.angle_alpha   90.00
_cell.angle_beta   90.00
_cell.angle_gamma   90.00
#
_symmetry.space_group_name_H-M   'P 1'
#
loop_
_entity.id
_entity.type
_entity.pdbx_description
1 polymer ?
#
loop_
_entity_poly.entity_id
_entity_poly.type
_entity_poly.pdbx_seq_one_letter_code
_entity_poly.pdbx_strand_id
1 'polypeptide(L)'
;MGIGEILKNIATGTTKGESKKGPVQKCPNCGETVLLSMDRCPKCGVHVKSMFRRKCPKCADLNELDAKKCRKCGYDFVAELERAQRTVYVCPICGYRMDAILTQCPACNTRFL
;
A
#
# COMPACT_ATOMS: atom_id res chain seq x y z
N MET A 1 35.57 0.13 -56.52
CA MET A 1 34.78 -0.48 -55.43
C MET A 1 35.76 -0.89 -54.35
N GLY A 2 35.90 -0.07 -53.31
CA GLY A 2 36.86 -0.27 -52.23
C GLY A 2 36.18 0.06 -50.91
N ILE A 3 36.03 -0.98 -50.09
CA ILE A 3 35.52 -0.93 -48.72
C ILE A 3 36.59 -0.35 -47.81
N GLY A 4 36.31 0.77 -47.15
CA GLY A 4 37.26 1.41 -46.24
C GLY A 4 36.54 2.33 -45.27
N GLU A 5 36.68 2.01 -43.98
CA GLU A 5 36.47 2.88 -42.82
C GLU A 5 35.08 2.91 -42.19
N ILE A 6 34.90 1.87 -41.37
CA ILE A 6 34.00 1.78 -40.22
C ILE A 6 34.35 2.89 -39.22
N LEU A 7 33.50 3.91 -39.10
CA LEU A 7 33.50 4.79 -37.92
C LEU A 7 32.61 4.19 -36.84
N LYS A 8 33.30 3.66 -35.83
CA LYS A 8 32.75 3.31 -34.52
C LYS A 8 32.43 4.58 -33.73
N ASN A 9 31.40 4.45 -32.88
CA ASN A 9 31.39 4.90 -31.48
C ASN A 9 31.06 6.38 -31.17
N ILE A 10 29.92 6.62 -30.52
CA ILE A 10 29.79 6.93 -29.07
C ILE A 10 28.57 7.81 -28.74
N ALA A 11 27.77 7.28 -27.82
CA ALA A 11 26.92 7.96 -26.83
C ALA A 11 25.89 8.99 -27.31
N THR A 12 24.72 8.51 -27.72
CA THR A 12 23.45 9.20 -27.44
C THR A 12 22.52 8.28 -26.66
N GLY A 13 23.03 7.79 -25.53
CA GLY A 13 22.24 7.12 -24.50
C GLY A 13 21.91 8.07 -23.36
N THR A 14 21.32 9.24 -23.64
CA THR A 14 20.69 10.06 -22.61
C THR A 14 19.40 9.37 -22.19
N THR A 15 19.51 8.34 -21.33
CA THR A 15 18.34 7.84 -20.61
C THR A 15 17.91 8.92 -19.65
N LYS A 16 16.96 9.72 -20.12
CA LYS A 16 16.17 10.71 -19.42
C LYS A 16 15.76 10.15 -18.06
N GLY A 17 16.49 10.52 -17.02
CA GLY A 17 16.18 10.16 -15.64
C GLY A 17 14.96 10.94 -15.19
N GLU A 18 13.77 10.45 -15.53
CA GLU A 18 12.54 10.91 -14.89
C GLU A 18 12.67 10.64 -13.40
N SER A 19 12.87 11.71 -12.62
CA SER A 19 12.78 11.67 -11.16
C SER A 19 11.38 11.21 -10.80
N LYS A 20 11.19 9.90 -10.65
CA LYS A 20 9.97 9.33 -10.11
C LYS A 20 9.85 9.80 -8.67
N LYS A 21 9.14 10.90 -8.42
CA LYS A 21 8.76 11.30 -7.06
C LYS A 21 7.79 10.24 -6.52
N GLY A 22 8.23 9.48 -5.55
CA GLY A 22 7.44 8.44 -4.88
C GLY A 22 7.88 8.31 -3.43
N PRO A 23 7.09 7.62 -2.59
CA PRO A 23 7.45 7.42 -1.19
C PRO A 23 8.80 6.70 -1.07
N VAL A 24 9.66 7.24 -0.21
CA VAL A 24 10.98 6.69 0.13
C VAL A 24 10.95 6.04 1.50
N GLN A 25 11.73 4.97 1.68
CA GLN A 25 11.89 4.23 2.94
C GLN A 25 13.33 3.74 3.09
N LYS A 26 13.75 3.42 4.33
CA LYS A 26 15.04 2.74 4.54
C LYS A 26 14.91 1.26 4.26
N CYS A 27 15.87 0.72 3.52
CA CYS A 27 16.03 -0.71 3.30
C CYS A 27 16.32 -1.40 4.64
N PRO A 28 15.43 -2.27 5.16
CA PRO A 28 15.67 -2.98 6.41
C PRO A 28 16.88 -3.93 6.37
N ASN A 29 17.38 -4.30 5.18
CA ASN A 29 18.53 -5.19 5.05
C ASN A 29 19.89 -4.46 5.14
N CYS A 30 20.01 -3.26 4.56
CA CYS A 30 21.30 -2.57 4.45
C CYS A 30 21.29 -1.07 4.81
N GLY A 31 20.14 -0.54 5.22
CA GLY A 31 19.94 0.85 5.63
C GLY A 31 19.85 1.88 4.50
N GLU A 32 20.03 1.48 3.24
CA GLU A 32 19.98 2.38 2.08
C GLU A 32 18.59 3.01 1.89
N THR A 33 18.53 4.25 1.43
CA THR A 33 17.24 4.87 1.11
C THR A 33 16.74 4.38 -0.24
N VAL A 34 15.56 3.76 -0.27
CA VAL A 34 14.96 3.18 -1.47
C VAL A 34 13.61 3.82 -1.76
N LEU A 35 13.29 4.02 -3.04
CA LEU A 35 11.93 4.33 -3.45
C LEU A 35 11.10 3.04 -3.47
N LEU A 36 9.86 3.10 -2.97
CA LEU A 36 8.96 1.94 -2.97
C LEU A 36 8.54 1.48 -4.38
N SER A 37 8.78 2.30 -5.40
CA SER A 37 8.54 1.96 -6.81
C SER A 37 9.70 1.22 -7.50
N MET A 38 10.85 1.08 -6.83
CA MET A 38 11.98 0.30 -7.35
C MET A 38 11.73 -1.20 -7.19
N ASP A 39 12.24 -2.03 -8.09
CA ASP A 39 12.13 -3.49 -7.94
C ASP A 39 13.11 -4.03 -6.90
N ARG A 40 14.35 -3.51 -6.89
CA ARG A 40 15.44 -3.96 -6.01
C ARG A 40 16.16 -2.78 -5.36
N CYS A 41 16.67 -2.99 -4.15
CA CYS A 41 17.59 -2.04 -3.51
C CYS A 41 18.88 -1.92 -4.34
N PRO A 42 19.32 -0.70 -4.70
CA PRO A 42 20.53 -0.51 -5.51
C PRO A 42 21.81 -0.92 -4.78
N LYS A 43 21.81 -0.91 -3.44
CA LYS A 43 22.99 -1.23 -2.63
C LYS A 43 23.15 -2.74 -2.36
N CYS A 44 22.08 -3.44 -2.02
CA CYS A 44 22.16 -4.86 -1.60
C CYS A 44 21.39 -5.83 -2.50
N GLY A 45 20.68 -5.35 -3.52
CA GLY A 45 20.00 -6.20 -4.50
C GLY A 45 18.74 -6.92 -4.02
N VAL A 46 18.35 -6.77 -2.74
CA VAL A 46 17.11 -7.36 -2.20
C VAL A 46 15.88 -6.72 -2.85
N HIS A 47 14.84 -7.52 -3.10
CA HIS A 47 13.59 -7.04 -3.69
C HIS A 47 12.86 -6.08 -2.76
N VAL A 48 12.50 -4.88 -3.25
CA VAL A 48 11.80 -3.86 -2.44
C VAL A 48 10.45 -4.36 -1.98
N LYS A 49 9.69 -5.03 -2.86
CA LYS A 49 8.40 -5.63 -2.49
C LYS A 49 8.51 -6.67 -1.38
N SER A 50 9.63 -7.38 -1.25
CA SER A 50 9.78 -8.39 -0.20
C SER A 50 10.13 -7.79 1.17
N MET A 51 10.65 -6.56 1.18
CA MET A 51 11.02 -5.85 2.42
C MET A 51 9.82 -5.32 3.19
N PHE A 52 8.70 -5.06 2.50
CA PHE A 52 7.51 -4.52 3.11
C PHE A 52 6.37 -5.55 3.03
N ARG A 53 6.00 -6.09 4.17
CA ARG A 53 4.90 -7.05 4.32
C ARG A 53 3.93 -6.50 5.36
N ARG A 54 2.64 -6.68 5.13
CA ARG A 54 1.61 -6.43 6.16
C ARG A 54 1.39 -7.70 6.98
N LYS A 55 1.23 -7.56 8.29
CA LYS A 55 0.86 -8.67 9.17
C LYS A 55 -0.66 -8.83 9.17
N CYS A 56 -1.17 -10.04 8.96
CA CYS A 56 -2.60 -10.31 9.05
C CYS A 56 -3.08 -10.13 10.50
N PRO A 57 -4.10 -9.31 10.78
CA PRO A 57 -4.58 -9.08 12.15
C PRO A 57 -5.28 -10.32 12.74
N LYS A 58 -5.79 -11.23 11.89
CA LYS A 58 -6.49 -12.45 12.32
C LYS A 58 -5.53 -13.62 12.64
N CYS A 59 -4.49 -13.83 11.83
CA CYS A 59 -3.65 -15.03 11.93
C CYS A 59 -2.13 -14.76 11.96
N ALA A 60 -1.73 -13.49 12.03
CA ALA A 60 -0.33 -13.04 12.09
C ALA A 60 0.57 -13.36 10.88
N ASP A 61 0.06 -13.99 9.81
CA ASP A 61 0.84 -14.28 8.61
C ASP A 61 1.27 -13.01 7.86
N LEU A 62 2.47 -13.03 7.29
CA LEU A 62 3.02 -11.92 6.50
C LEU A 62 2.53 -11.98 5.05
N ASN A 63 1.89 -10.90 4.61
CA ASN A 63 1.25 -10.79 3.30
C ASN A 63 1.84 -9.60 2.51
N GLU A 64 1.69 -9.59 1.20
CA GLU A 64 2.08 -8.45 0.36
C GLU A 64 1.29 -7.20 0.74
N LEU A 65 1.93 -6.03 0.59
CA LEU A 65 1.28 -4.76 0.94
C LEU A 65 0.03 -4.47 0.11
N ASP A 66 -0.13 -5.03 -1.07
CA ASP A 66 -1.28 -4.85 -1.97
C ASP A 66 -2.21 -6.07 -2.00
N ALA A 67 -1.96 -7.09 -1.17
CA ALA A 67 -2.82 -8.26 -1.06
C ALA A 67 -4.25 -7.86 -0.63
N LYS A 68 -5.26 -8.28 -1.40
CA LYS A 68 -6.68 -8.08 -1.06
C LYS A 68 -7.16 -9.03 0.05
N LYS A 69 -6.61 -10.24 0.10
CA LYS A 69 -6.94 -11.26 1.11
C LYS A 69 -5.67 -11.88 1.69
N CYS A 70 -5.75 -12.35 2.94
CA CYS A 70 -4.68 -13.10 3.56
C CYS A 70 -4.50 -14.46 2.87
N ARG A 71 -3.29 -14.75 2.40
CA ARG A 71 -2.96 -16.02 1.73
C ARG A 71 -3.15 -17.26 2.62
N LYS A 72 -3.05 -17.09 3.95
CA LYS A 72 -3.13 -18.19 4.91
C LYS A 72 -4.55 -18.45 5.40
N CYS A 73 -5.29 -17.41 5.76
CA CYS A 73 -6.59 -17.56 6.44
C CYS A 73 -7.78 -16.92 5.70
N GLY A 74 -7.55 -16.30 4.53
CA GLY A 74 -8.60 -15.69 3.72
C GLY A 74 -9.17 -14.38 4.27
N TYR A 75 -8.63 -13.83 5.38
CA TYR A 75 -9.07 -12.54 5.92
C TYR A 75 -9.04 -11.44 4.86
N ASP A 76 -10.14 -10.70 4.72
CA ASP A 76 -10.33 -9.70 3.68
C ASP A 76 -9.84 -8.32 4.14
N PHE A 77 -8.74 -7.86 3.54
CA PHE A 77 -8.14 -6.58 3.87
C PHE A 77 -8.91 -5.40 3.27
N VAL A 78 -9.66 -5.61 2.19
CA VAL A 78 -10.47 -4.57 1.56
C VAL A 78 -11.70 -4.29 2.42
N ALA A 79 -12.40 -5.34 2.84
CA ALA A 79 -13.57 -5.22 3.71
C ALA A 79 -13.21 -4.61 5.09
N GLU A 80 -11.99 -4.84 5.59
CA GLU A 80 -11.50 -4.17 6.80
C GLU A 80 -11.34 -2.66 6.60
N LEU A 81 -10.68 -2.25 5.51
CA LEU A 81 -10.49 -0.84 5.19
C LEU A 81 -11.83 -0.13 5.01
N GLU A 82 -12.77 -0.75 4.30
CA GLU A 82 -14.13 -0.23 4.13
C GLU A 82 -14.87 -0.08 5.47
N ARG A 83 -14.74 -1.04 6.39
CA ARG A 83 -15.34 -0.93 7.73
C ARG A 83 -14.67 0.16 8.57
N ALA A 84 -13.35 0.29 8.51
CA ALA A 84 -12.61 1.33 9.23
C ALA A 84 -12.93 2.75 8.74
N GLN A 85 -13.36 2.90 7.48
CA GLN A 85 -13.76 4.18 6.90
C GLN A 85 -15.21 4.58 7.19
N ARG A 86 -16.03 3.69 7.76
CA ARG A 86 -17.44 4.01 8.08
C ARG A 86 -17.52 4.83 9.37
N THR A 87 -18.28 5.92 9.31
CA THR A 87 -18.69 6.66 10.50
C THR A 87 -19.71 5.83 11.26
N VAL A 88 -19.43 5.58 12.54
CA VAL A 88 -20.39 4.94 13.47
C VAL A 88 -20.95 6.02 14.38
N TYR A 89 -22.27 6.20 14.35
CA TYR A 89 -22.98 7.08 15.27
C TYR A 89 -23.41 6.29 16.52
N VAL A 90 -23.21 6.87 17.70
CA VAL A 90 -23.62 6.26 18.98
C VAL A 90 -24.74 7.10 19.57
N CYS A 91 -25.89 6.49 19.83
CA CYS A 91 -26.99 7.16 20.50
C CYS A 91 -26.53 7.59 21.91
N PRO A 92 -26.59 8.89 22.26
CA PRO A 92 -26.16 9.38 23.58
C PRO A 92 -27.08 8.92 24.72
N ILE A 93 -28.29 8.45 24.41
CA ILE A 93 -29.28 8.05 25.42
C ILE A 93 -29.09 6.59 25.85
N CYS A 94 -28.90 5.68 24.89
CA CYS A 94 -28.85 4.24 25.17
C CYS A 94 -27.56 3.54 24.71
N GLY A 95 -26.65 4.24 24.03
CA GLY A 95 -25.40 3.67 23.53
C GLY A 95 -25.54 2.85 22.23
N TYR A 96 -26.73 2.79 21.62
CA TYR A 96 -26.92 2.04 20.38
C TYR A 96 -26.05 2.57 19.23
N ARG A 97 -25.35 1.66 18.53
CA ARG A 97 -24.44 1.97 17.42
C ARG A 97 -25.18 1.86 16.08
N MET A 98 -25.10 2.92 15.28
CA MET A 98 -25.69 3.03 13.94
C MET A 98 -24.60 3.28 12.91
N ASP A 99 -24.76 2.73 11.71
CA ASP A 99 -23.87 2.93 10.56
C ASP A 99 -24.37 4.03 9.60
N ALA A 100 -25.46 4.70 9.96
CA ALA A 100 -26.02 5.84 9.24
C ALA A 100 -26.58 6.88 10.23
N ILE A 101 -26.77 8.11 9.74
CA ILE A 101 -27.46 9.16 10.48
C ILE A 101 -28.96 8.91 10.36
N LEU A 102 -29.62 8.71 11.50
CA LEU A 102 -31.07 8.50 11.59
C LEU A 102 -31.67 9.66 12.38
N THR A 103 -32.96 9.95 12.16
CA THR A 103 -33.71 10.95 12.94
C THR A 103 -34.27 10.38 14.24
N GLN A 104 -34.25 9.04 14.38
CA GLN A 104 -34.73 8.32 15.54
C GLN A 104 -33.85 7.09 15.80
N CYS A 105 -33.53 6.83 17.07
CA CYS A 105 -32.81 5.63 17.48
C CYS A 105 -33.72 4.40 17.36
N PRO A 106 -33.33 3.33 16.64
CA PRO A 106 -34.16 2.14 16.49
C PRO A 106 -34.22 1.27 17.77
N ALA A 107 -33.32 1.49 18.73
CA ALA A 107 -33.26 0.69 19.96
C ALA A 107 -34.08 1.30 21.12
N CYS A 108 -34.01 2.61 21.32
CA CYS A 108 -34.72 3.30 22.41
C CYS A 108 -35.75 4.31 21.94
N ASN A 109 -35.95 4.45 20.62
CA ASN A 109 -36.90 5.37 20.01
C ASN A 109 -36.68 6.86 20.30
N THR A 110 -35.57 7.25 20.92
CA THR A 110 -35.23 8.67 21.11
C THR A 110 -35.11 9.35 19.75
N ARG A 111 -35.69 10.53 19.61
CA ARG A 111 -35.54 11.37 18.40
C ARG A 111 -34.35 12.29 18.57
N PHE A 112 -33.65 12.56 17.45
CA PHE A 112 -32.48 13.44 17.40
C PHE A 112 -32.77 14.79 16.71
N LEU A 113 -34.05 15.02 16.41
CA LEU A 113 -34.60 16.22 15.76
C LEU A 113 -34.79 17.35 16.78
#